data_AF-A0A4Q8U4R2-F1
#
_entry.id   AF-A0A4Q8U4R2-F1
#
_cell.length_a   1.000
_cell.length_b   1.000
_cell.length_c   1.000
_cell.angle_alpha   90.00
_cell.angle_beta   90.00
_cell.angle_gamma   90.00
#
_symmetry.space_group_name_H-M   'P 1'
#
loop_
_entity.id
_entity.type
_entity.pdbx_description
1 polymer ?
#
loop_
_entity_poly.entity_id
_entity_poly.type
_entity_poly.pdbx_seq_one_letter_code
_entity_poly.pdbx_strand_id
1 'polypeptide(L)'
;MKKLNHMGIKLLLTVSLVASMSCFAEGWYIKPYVGLSSMSDVAGKAENIEMVSGSTDVKLGEGFNAGLSTGFYYNENVGVELGWEYRTNSSETLIASNMIYPEGNYASNTFFLNGLYQFDVNQRWKPYVGAGVVWVQEIDIDLESNGNELSYSGDSDIGYQAMLGVNYHMSDTWSAQFEARYLSLSDVELSGETTVGAISGLDYEPITLQLGLVYKF
;
A
#
# COMPACT_ATOMS: atom_id res chain seq x y z
N MET A 1 -37.79 -3.87 12.46
CA MET A 1 -37.89 -2.88 11.37
C MET A 1 -36.94 -1.72 11.63
N LYS A 2 -35.74 -1.75 11.06
CA LYS A 2 -34.89 -0.58 10.78
C LYS A 2 -34.06 -0.96 9.56
N LYS A 3 -34.21 -0.17 8.48
CA LYS A 3 -33.54 -0.37 7.19
C LYS A 3 -32.09 0.13 7.32
N LEU A 4 -31.11 -0.73 7.04
CA LEU A 4 -29.75 -0.27 6.73
C LEU A 4 -29.68 0.02 5.24
N ASN A 5 -29.50 1.29 4.89
CA ASN A 5 -29.18 1.71 3.53
C ASN A 5 -27.71 1.40 3.27
N HIS A 6 -27.42 0.32 2.55
CA HIS A 6 -26.11 0.11 1.94
C HIS A 6 -26.08 0.88 0.61
N MET A 7 -25.49 2.08 0.65
CA MET A 7 -25.17 2.84 -0.56
C MET A 7 -23.87 2.29 -1.14
N GLY A 8 -23.97 1.16 -1.84
CA GLY A 8 -22.84 0.59 -2.57
C GLY A 8 -22.42 1.50 -3.71
N ILE A 9 -21.26 2.12 -3.60
CA ILE A 9 -20.60 2.83 -4.69
C ILE A 9 -20.16 1.78 -5.71
N LYS A 10 -20.90 1.67 -6.82
CA LYS A 10 -20.47 0.89 -7.99
C LYS A 10 -19.58 1.76 -8.86
N LEU A 11 -18.27 1.70 -8.65
CA LEU A 11 -17.30 2.27 -9.59
C LEU A 11 -17.13 1.31 -10.77
N LEU A 12 -17.87 1.57 -11.86
CA LEU A 12 -17.76 0.81 -13.10
C LEU A 12 -16.69 1.47 -13.99
N LEU A 13 -15.43 1.03 -13.89
CA LEU A 13 -14.36 1.51 -14.78
C LEU A 13 -14.45 0.74 -16.11
N THR A 14 -15.01 1.38 -17.14
CA THR A 14 -14.96 0.86 -18.52
C THR A 14 -13.80 1.55 -19.24
N VAL A 15 -12.65 0.89 -19.35
CA VAL A 15 -11.51 1.40 -20.13
C VAL A 15 -11.62 0.86 -21.56
N SER A 16 -12.07 1.69 -22.50
CA SER A 16 -11.92 1.42 -23.93
C SER A 16 -10.61 2.04 -24.40
N LEU A 17 -9.57 1.23 -24.54
CA LEU A 17 -8.25 1.68 -25.00
C LEU A 17 -8.17 1.56 -26.53
N VAL A 18 -8.41 2.66 -27.23
CA VAL A 18 -7.92 2.85 -28.60
C VAL A 18 -7.33 4.26 -28.71
N ALA A 19 -6.01 4.35 -28.66
CA ALA A 19 -5.29 5.50 -29.16
C ALA A 19 -3.89 5.06 -29.61
N SER A 20 -3.71 4.93 -30.91
CA SER A 20 -2.40 4.90 -31.56
C SER A 20 -1.86 6.32 -31.55
N MET A 21 -0.82 6.62 -30.76
CA MET A 21 -0.06 7.87 -30.90
C MET A 21 1.43 7.65 -30.70
N SER A 22 2.17 8.42 -31.50
CA SER A 22 3.52 8.13 -31.98
C SER A 22 4.62 8.67 -31.07
N CYS A 23 5.76 7.96 -31.11
CA CYS A 23 7.15 8.38 -30.88
C CYS A 23 7.36 9.88 -30.62
N PHE A 24 7.35 10.28 -29.34
CA PHE A 24 8.29 11.19 -28.69
C PHE A 24 8.22 10.87 -27.19
N ALA A 25 9.05 11.49 -26.35
CA ALA A 25 9.24 11.20 -24.93
C ALA A 25 7.96 11.01 -24.08
N GLU A 26 6.84 11.54 -24.52
CA GLU A 26 5.53 11.48 -23.88
C GLU A 26 4.85 10.12 -24.09
N GLY A 27 4.07 9.66 -23.12
CA GLY A 27 3.27 8.45 -23.34
C GLY A 27 2.70 7.84 -22.09
N TRP A 28 1.59 7.14 -22.29
CA TRP A 28 0.97 6.32 -21.27
C TRP A 28 1.80 5.07 -21.03
N TYR A 29 1.74 4.55 -19.81
CA TYR A 29 2.26 3.23 -19.50
C TYR A 29 1.37 2.53 -18.48
N ILE A 30 1.48 1.21 -18.44
CA ILE A 30 0.93 0.36 -17.39
C ILE A 30 2.06 -0.42 -16.71
N LYS A 31 1.93 -0.64 -15.40
CA LYS A 31 2.95 -1.26 -14.56
C LYS A 31 2.32 -2.18 -13.52
N PRO A 32 2.16 -3.49 -13.79
CA PRO A 32 2.04 -4.49 -12.73
C PRO A 32 3.36 -4.62 -11.97
N TYR A 33 3.29 -4.87 -10.67
CA TYR A 33 4.46 -5.08 -9.84
C TYR A 33 4.16 -5.96 -8.62
N VAL A 34 5.21 -6.55 -8.08
CA VAL A 34 5.22 -7.29 -6.80
C VAL A 34 6.43 -6.87 -5.98
N GLY A 35 6.35 -6.99 -4.67
CA GLY A 35 7.44 -6.64 -3.79
C GLY A 35 7.41 -7.36 -2.46
N LEU A 36 8.53 -7.22 -1.75
CA LEU A 36 8.68 -7.61 -0.36
C LEU A 36 8.44 -6.38 0.51
N SER A 37 7.71 -6.58 1.60
CA SER A 37 7.32 -5.54 2.55
C SER A 37 7.98 -5.79 3.89
N SER A 38 8.59 -4.76 4.45
CA SER A 38 9.12 -4.75 5.82
C SER A 38 8.58 -3.52 6.53
N MET A 39 8.17 -3.70 7.79
CA MET A 39 7.70 -2.62 8.65
C MET A 39 8.37 -2.78 10.01
N SER A 40 8.63 -1.66 10.69
CA SER A 40 9.07 -1.72 12.08
C SER A 40 7.92 -2.16 12.97
N ASP A 41 8.25 -2.77 14.11
CA ASP A 41 7.25 -3.05 15.14
C ASP A 41 6.54 -1.77 15.55
N VAL A 42 5.22 -1.87 15.77
CA VAL A 42 4.36 -0.72 16.05
C VAL A 42 3.80 -0.85 17.47
N ALA A 43 3.80 0.25 18.22
CA ALA A 43 3.16 0.33 19.52
C ALA A 43 1.90 1.18 19.43
N GLY A 44 0.89 0.86 20.22
CA GLY A 44 -0.39 1.58 20.24
C GLY A 44 -1.15 1.38 21.54
N LYS A 45 -2.46 1.65 21.49
CA LYS A 45 -3.39 1.43 22.61
C LYS A 45 -4.50 0.50 22.19
N ALA A 46 -4.73 -0.56 22.95
CA ALA A 46 -5.89 -1.42 22.84
C ALA A 46 -6.99 -0.94 23.80
N GLU A 47 -8.22 -0.88 23.29
CA GLU A 47 -9.41 -0.48 24.04
C GLU A 47 -10.45 -1.60 23.97
N ASN A 48 -10.82 -2.12 25.14
CA ASN A 48 -11.87 -3.12 25.35
C ASN A 48 -11.78 -4.40 24.48
N ILE A 49 -10.56 -4.85 24.13
CA ILE A 49 -10.33 -6.13 23.46
C ILE A 49 -10.47 -7.24 24.49
N GLU A 50 -11.53 -8.05 24.35
CA GLU A 50 -11.89 -9.09 25.32
C GLU A 50 -11.91 -8.60 26.80
N MET A 51 -12.41 -7.38 27.02
CA MET A 51 -12.46 -6.68 28.32
C MET A 51 -11.09 -6.22 28.86
N VAL A 52 -10.04 -6.26 28.05
CA VAL A 52 -8.71 -5.76 28.37
C VAL A 52 -8.47 -4.42 27.66
N SER A 53 -7.79 -3.49 28.33
CA SER A 53 -7.37 -2.21 27.76
C SER A 53 -5.98 -1.85 28.27
N GLY A 54 -5.20 -1.15 27.44
CA GLY A 54 -3.85 -0.72 27.81
C GLY A 54 -2.94 -0.60 26.60
N SER A 55 -1.63 -0.66 26.83
CA SER A 55 -0.65 -0.68 25.74
C SER A 55 -0.82 -1.94 24.89
N THR A 56 -0.56 -1.81 23.60
CA THR A 56 -0.38 -2.93 22.68
C THR A 56 0.93 -2.77 21.92
N ASP A 57 1.64 -3.87 21.72
CA ASP A 57 2.82 -3.97 20.86
C ASP A 57 2.50 -4.96 19.74
N VAL A 58 2.64 -4.52 18.50
CA VAL A 58 2.44 -5.32 17.29
C VAL A 58 3.80 -5.55 16.65
N LYS A 59 4.29 -6.77 16.75
CA LYS A 59 5.52 -7.18 16.07
C LYS A 59 5.20 -7.56 14.65
N LEU A 60 5.94 -7.01 13.70
CA LEU A 60 5.66 -7.20 12.28
C LEU A 60 6.76 -8.02 11.62
N GLY A 61 6.34 -9.10 10.97
CA GLY A 61 7.21 -9.95 10.17
C GLY A 61 7.40 -9.42 8.76
N GLU A 62 8.14 -10.20 7.96
CA GLU A 62 8.20 -9.97 6.51
C GLU A 62 6.81 -10.10 5.88
N GLY A 63 6.59 -9.36 4.81
CA GLY A 63 5.34 -9.32 4.09
C GLY A 63 5.54 -9.24 2.59
N PHE A 64 4.44 -9.18 1.86
CA PHE A 64 4.46 -8.96 0.42
C PHE A 64 3.50 -7.84 0.04
N ASN A 65 3.79 -7.19 -1.10
CA ASN A 65 2.84 -6.30 -1.74
C ASN A 65 2.72 -6.64 -3.23
N ALA A 66 1.55 -6.37 -3.79
CA ALA A 66 1.29 -6.48 -5.22
C ALA A 66 0.39 -5.33 -5.65
N GLY A 67 0.62 -4.81 -6.85
CA GLY A 67 -0.12 -3.66 -7.32
C GLY A 67 -0.11 -3.51 -8.82
N LEU A 68 -0.91 -2.53 -9.24
CA LEU A 68 -1.07 -2.13 -10.63
C LEU A 68 -1.11 -0.62 -10.71
N SER A 69 -0.29 -0.05 -11.57
CA SER A 69 -0.26 1.38 -11.83
C SER A 69 -0.47 1.69 -13.31
N THR A 70 -1.04 2.85 -13.56
CA THR A 70 -1.05 3.52 -14.86
C THR A 70 -0.38 4.87 -14.69
N GLY A 71 0.40 5.29 -15.67
CA GLY A 71 1.05 6.60 -15.60
C GLY A 71 1.23 7.23 -16.96
N PHE A 72 1.63 8.49 -16.93
CA PHE A 72 1.87 9.30 -18.11
C PHE A 72 3.15 10.10 -17.92
N TYR A 73 4.09 9.94 -18.85
CA TYR A 73 5.26 10.81 -18.94
C TYR A 73 4.92 12.03 -19.80
N TYR A 74 5.15 13.22 -19.25
CA TYR A 74 4.99 14.50 -19.96
C TYR A 74 6.22 14.86 -20.79
N ASN A 75 7.36 14.21 -20.53
CA ASN A 75 8.61 14.30 -21.28
C ASN A 75 9.54 13.16 -20.79
N GLU A 76 10.83 13.20 -21.13
CA GLU A 76 11.79 12.13 -20.78
C GLU A 76 12.07 12.03 -19.28
N ASN A 77 11.74 13.07 -18.51
CA ASN A 77 12.09 13.17 -17.10
C ASN A 77 10.86 13.18 -16.19
N VAL A 78 9.79 13.86 -16.57
CA VAL A 78 8.66 14.13 -15.66
C VAL A 78 7.48 13.25 -15.99
N GLY A 79 6.97 12.54 -14.98
CA GLY A 79 5.78 11.71 -15.10
C GLY A 79 4.84 11.81 -13.90
N VAL A 80 3.62 11.32 -14.10
CA VAL A 80 2.62 11.12 -13.05
C VAL A 80 2.16 9.66 -13.09
N GLU A 81 1.89 9.09 -11.92
CA GLU A 81 1.46 7.70 -11.77
C GLU A 81 0.28 7.61 -10.80
N LEU A 82 -0.79 6.93 -11.22
CA LEU A 82 -1.91 6.52 -10.38
C LEU A 82 -1.82 5.01 -10.19
N GLY A 83 -1.98 4.52 -8.97
CA GLY A 83 -1.94 3.08 -8.72
C GLY A 83 -2.83 2.60 -7.59
N TRP A 84 -2.99 1.29 -7.57
CA TRP A 84 -3.58 0.51 -6.50
C TRP A 84 -2.57 -0.52 -6.01
N GLU A 85 -2.58 -0.78 -4.70
CA GLU A 85 -1.71 -1.76 -4.05
C GLU A 85 -2.42 -2.46 -2.90
N TYR A 86 -2.26 -3.78 -2.88
CA TYR A 86 -2.51 -4.62 -1.71
C TYR A 86 -1.19 -4.97 -1.03
N ARG A 87 -1.18 -4.98 0.30
CA ARG A 87 -0.05 -5.39 1.13
C ARG A 87 -0.54 -6.23 2.30
N THR A 88 0.27 -7.18 2.72
CA THR A 88 0.10 -7.92 3.98
C THR A 88 1.46 -8.24 4.60
N ASN A 89 1.53 -8.14 5.92
CA ASN A 89 2.66 -8.53 6.78
C ASN A 89 2.12 -9.45 7.88
N SER A 90 2.85 -10.48 8.29
CA SER A 90 2.45 -11.28 9.45
C SER A 90 2.60 -10.48 10.74
N SER A 91 1.75 -10.72 11.73
CA SER A 91 1.78 -10.00 13.01
C SER A 91 1.72 -10.94 14.22
N GLU A 92 2.46 -10.57 15.27
CA GLU A 92 2.26 -11.06 16.64
C GLU A 92 1.88 -9.86 17.49
N THR A 93 0.75 -9.95 18.21
CA THR A 93 0.24 -8.84 19.00
C THR A 93 0.23 -9.17 20.48
N LEU A 94 0.88 -8.32 21.27
CA LEU A 94 0.87 -8.35 22.72
C LEU A 94 0.02 -7.19 23.25
N ILE A 95 -1.04 -7.51 23.98
CA ILE A 95 -1.86 -6.54 24.70
C ILE A 95 -1.51 -6.57 26.19
N ALA A 96 -1.82 -5.49 26.89
CA ALA A 96 -1.77 -5.40 28.36
C ALA A 96 -2.31 -6.66 29.07
N SER A 97 -1.86 -6.88 30.30
CA SER A 97 -2.15 -8.12 31.07
C SER A 97 -1.61 -9.40 30.43
N ASN A 98 -0.60 -9.29 29.55
CA ASN A 98 0.09 -10.41 28.91
C ASN A 98 -0.85 -11.28 28.04
N MET A 99 -1.84 -10.64 27.43
CA MET A 99 -2.72 -11.25 26.44
C MET A 99 -1.98 -11.26 25.10
N ILE A 100 -1.78 -12.45 24.53
CA ILE A 100 -0.93 -12.67 23.36
C ILE A 100 -1.75 -13.31 22.25
N TYR A 101 -1.66 -12.72 21.07
CA TYR A 101 -2.12 -13.26 19.80
C TYR A 101 -0.88 -13.59 18.96
N PRO A 102 -0.42 -14.85 18.98
CA PRO A 102 0.84 -15.25 18.35
C PRO A 102 0.78 -15.26 16.82
N GLU A 103 -0.41 -15.21 16.24
CA GLU A 103 -0.66 -15.27 14.80
C GLU A 103 -1.58 -14.11 14.39
N GLY A 104 -1.58 -13.79 13.10
CA GLY A 104 -2.36 -12.72 12.50
C GLY A 104 -1.68 -12.06 11.31
N ASN A 105 -2.35 -11.10 10.71
CA ASN A 105 -1.82 -10.26 9.65
C ASN A 105 -2.17 -8.79 9.87
N TYR A 106 -1.29 -7.92 9.38
CA TYR A 106 -1.53 -6.50 9.20
C TYR A 106 -1.55 -6.20 7.70
N ALA A 107 -2.72 -5.89 7.16
CA ALA A 107 -2.93 -5.74 5.73
C ALA A 107 -3.56 -4.38 5.38
N SER A 108 -3.48 -4.03 4.09
CA SER A 108 -3.97 -2.75 3.61
C SER A 108 -4.33 -2.77 2.14
N ASN A 109 -5.36 -2.01 1.78
CA ASN A 109 -5.71 -1.65 0.42
C ASN A 109 -5.49 -0.14 0.23
N THR A 110 -4.61 0.21 -0.69
CA THR A 110 -4.22 1.61 -0.92
C THR A 110 -4.35 2.03 -2.37
N PHE A 111 -4.70 3.30 -2.57
CA PHE A 111 -4.59 3.98 -3.85
C PHE A 111 -3.63 5.14 -3.71
N PHE A 112 -2.90 5.48 -4.76
CA PHE A 112 -1.91 6.54 -4.67
C PHE A 112 -1.78 7.33 -5.96
N LEU A 113 -1.33 8.58 -5.81
CA LEU A 113 -0.94 9.48 -6.88
C LEU A 113 0.49 9.96 -6.65
N ASN A 114 1.38 9.65 -7.58
CA ASN A 114 2.81 9.97 -7.51
C ASN A 114 3.21 10.93 -8.63
N GLY A 115 4.09 11.86 -8.30
CA GLY A 115 4.94 12.55 -9.26
C GLY A 115 6.30 11.84 -9.36
N LEU A 116 6.81 11.71 -10.57
CA LEU A 116 8.06 11.02 -10.88
C LEU A 116 9.03 11.97 -11.59
N TYR A 117 10.31 11.88 -11.22
CA TYR A 117 11.42 12.51 -11.92
C TYR A 117 12.51 11.48 -12.27
N GLN A 118 12.71 11.27 -13.57
CA GLN A 118 13.64 10.32 -14.16
C GLN A 118 14.92 11.04 -14.62
N PHE A 119 16.07 10.47 -14.28
CA PHE A 119 17.39 11.00 -14.60
C PHE A 119 17.94 10.38 -15.89
N ASP A 120 18.56 11.23 -16.71
CA ASP A 120 19.22 10.82 -17.95
C ASP A 120 20.68 10.42 -17.70
N VAL A 121 20.88 9.20 -17.22
CA VAL A 121 22.22 8.62 -17.10
C VAL A 121 22.67 8.03 -18.43
N ASN A 122 21.83 7.20 -19.06
CA ASN A 122 22.01 6.71 -20.44
C ASN A 122 20.68 6.22 -21.02
N GLN A 123 20.70 5.66 -22.23
CA GLN A 123 19.49 5.20 -22.93
C GLN A 123 18.84 3.94 -22.32
N ARG A 124 19.60 3.13 -21.57
CA ARG A 124 19.14 1.83 -21.07
C ARG A 124 18.76 1.87 -19.59
N TRP A 125 19.52 2.60 -18.79
CA TRP A 125 19.32 2.75 -17.36
C TRP A 125 18.84 4.16 -17.07
N LYS A 126 17.63 4.22 -16.52
CA LYS A 126 17.02 5.47 -16.13
C LYS A 126 16.61 5.43 -14.66
N PRO A 127 17.52 5.82 -13.75
CA PRO A 127 17.18 6.03 -12.35
C PRO A 127 16.08 7.06 -12.20
N TYR A 128 15.29 7.00 -11.14
CA TYR A 128 14.27 7.99 -10.86
C TYR A 128 14.06 8.15 -9.35
N VAL A 129 13.46 9.27 -9.00
CA VAL A 129 12.87 9.53 -7.69
C VAL A 129 11.41 9.91 -7.87
N GLY A 130 10.61 9.70 -6.85
CA GLY A 130 9.21 10.08 -6.84
C GLY A 130 8.71 10.36 -5.44
N ALA A 131 7.62 11.09 -5.39
CA ALA A 131 6.88 11.32 -4.16
C ALA A 131 5.39 11.42 -4.48
N GLY A 132 4.54 11.09 -3.51
CA GLY A 132 3.12 11.09 -3.74
C GLY A 132 2.29 11.07 -2.48
N VAL A 133 0.99 11.14 -2.70
CA VAL A 133 -0.04 11.00 -1.68
C VAL A 133 -0.65 9.62 -1.79
N VAL A 134 -0.96 9.04 -0.64
CA VAL A 134 -1.61 7.73 -0.54
C VAL A 134 -2.96 7.93 0.14
N TRP A 135 -4.00 7.40 -0.47
CA TRP A 135 -5.29 7.23 0.15
C TRP A 135 -5.43 5.77 0.57
N VAL A 136 -5.56 5.55 1.88
CA VAL A 136 -5.81 4.23 2.44
C VAL A 136 -7.30 3.98 2.39
N GLN A 137 -7.71 3.03 1.55
CA GLN A 137 -9.11 2.61 1.51
C GLN A 137 -9.45 1.75 2.72
N GLU A 138 -8.51 0.93 3.18
CA GLU A 138 -8.65 0.07 4.36
C GLU A 138 -7.27 -0.34 4.88
N ILE A 139 -7.12 -0.34 6.20
CA ILE A 139 -6.10 -1.08 6.93
C ILE A 139 -6.83 -2.01 7.90
N ASP A 140 -6.38 -3.25 7.96
CA ASP A 140 -6.93 -4.29 8.84
C ASP A 140 -5.81 -5.00 9.60
N ILE A 141 -6.09 -5.34 10.85
CA ILE A 141 -5.27 -6.22 11.67
C ILE A 141 -6.12 -7.38 12.21
N ASP A 142 -5.65 -8.58 11.97
CA ASP A 142 -6.21 -9.80 12.52
C ASP A 142 -5.38 -10.27 13.72
N LEU A 143 -6.08 -10.58 14.81
CA LEU A 143 -5.50 -11.12 16.04
C LEU A 143 -5.93 -12.58 16.19
N GLU A 144 -5.01 -13.52 16.07
CA GLU A 144 -5.31 -14.95 16.11
C GLU A 144 -4.70 -15.63 17.33
N SER A 145 -5.49 -16.45 18.02
CA SER A 145 -5.04 -17.28 19.15
C SER A 145 -5.92 -18.51 19.33
N ASN A 146 -5.31 -19.70 19.35
CA ASN A 146 -6.00 -20.99 19.56
C ASN A 146 -7.18 -21.26 18.60
N GLY A 147 -7.09 -20.77 17.35
CA GLY A 147 -8.14 -20.91 16.35
C GLY A 147 -9.32 -19.93 16.49
N ASN A 148 -9.24 -18.95 17.40
CA ASN A 148 -10.11 -17.79 17.42
C ASN A 148 -9.42 -16.62 16.71
N GLU A 149 -10.19 -15.82 15.99
CA GLU A 149 -9.74 -14.64 15.25
C GLU A 149 -10.58 -13.43 15.68
N LEU A 150 -9.91 -12.31 15.94
CA LEU A 150 -10.52 -11.01 16.15
C LEU A 150 -9.99 -10.05 15.09
N SER A 151 -10.87 -9.51 14.25
CA SER A 151 -10.50 -8.59 13.19
C SER A 151 -10.85 -7.14 13.54
N TYR A 152 -9.92 -6.23 13.29
CA TYR A 152 -10.07 -4.78 13.48
C TYR A 152 -9.64 -4.06 12.22
N SER A 153 -10.46 -3.13 11.74
CA SER A 153 -10.17 -2.36 10.53
C SER A 153 -10.51 -0.87 10.69
N GLY A 154 -9.89 -0.06 9.86
CA GLY A 154 -10.09 1.39 9.81
C GLY A 154 -10.04 1.90 8.37
N ASP A 155 -10.84 2.94 8.10
CA ASP A 155 -10.91 3.59 6.79
C ASP A 155 -10.46 5.06 6.81
N SER A 156 -9.81 5.46 5.72
CA SER A 156 -9.40 6.82 5.36
C SER A 156 -8.60 7.63 6.39
N ASP A 157 -7.29 7.45 6.26
CA ASP A 157 -6.31 8.51 6.45
C ASP A 157 -5.54 8.79 5.13
N ILE A 158 -4.90 9.96 5.06
CA ILE A 158 -4.02 10.35 3.95
C ILE A 158 -2.58 10.18 4.40
N GLY A 159 -1.85 9.32 3.70
CA GLY A 159 -0.42 9.13 3.88
C GLY A 159 0.40 9.83 2.80
N TYR A 160 1.72 9.83 3.00
CA TYR A 160 2.67 10.25 1.99
C TYR A 160 3.63 9.11 1.69
N GLN A 161 4.16 9.11 0.47
CA GLN A 161 5.19 8.15 0.10
C GLN A 161 6.30 8.82 -0.69
N ALA A 162 7.50 8.26 -0.54
CA ALA A 162 8.68 8.59 -1.32
C ALA A 162 9.25 7.31 -1.91
N MET A 163 9.75 7.42 -3.13
CA MET A 163 10.32 6.28 -3.85
C MET A 163 11.56 6.69 -4.61
N LEU A 164 12.43 5.72 -4.79
CA LEU A 164 13.55 5.80 -5.71
C LEU A 164 13.69 4.46 -6.39
N GLY A 165 14.14 4.49 -7.63
CA GLY A 165 14.25 3.26 -8.39
C GLY A 165 15.04 3.43 -9.66
N VAL A 166 15.04 2.38 -10.45
CA VAL A 166 15.67 2.36 -11.77
C VAL A 166 14.80 1.59 -12.75
N ASN A 167 14.57 2.19 -13.91
CA ASN A 167 14.00 1.52 -15.07
C ASN A 167 15.14 1.05 -15.98
N TYR A 168 15.10 -0.24 -16.31
CA TYR A 168 15.98 -0.87 -17.30
C TYR A 168 15.19 -1.09 -18.59
N HIS A 169 15.47 -0.28 -19.62
CA HIS A 169 14.85 -0.41 -20.93
C HIS A 169 15.37 -1.66 -21.64
N MET A 170 14.48 -2.65 -21.78
CA MET A 170 14.73 -3.89 -22.53
C MET A 170 14.48 -3.68 -24.02
N SER A 171 13.52 -2.83 -24.34
CA SER A 171 13.18 -2.35 -25.70
C SER A 171 12.61 -0.92 -25.60
N ASP A 172 12.14 -0.39 -26.74
CA ASP A 172 11.46 0.91 -26.80
C ASP A 172 10.12 0.94 -26.02
N THR A 173 9.52 -0.23 -25.76
CA THR A 173 8.19 -0.37 -25.12
C THR A 173 8.24 -1.07 -23.76
N TRP A 174 9.21 -1.94 -23.52
CA TRP A 174 9.30 -2.73 -22.29
C TRP A 174 10.46 -2.28 -21.42
N SER A 175 10.17 -2.07 -20.14
CA SER A 175 11.19 -1.83 -19.12
C SER A 175 10.98 -2.72 -17.90
N ALA A 176 12.06 -3.23 -17.33
CA ALA A 176 12.03 -3.81 -15.99
C ALA A 176 12.28 -2.70 -14.97
N GLN A 177 11.49 -2.65 -13.90
CA GLN A 177 11.63 -1.67 -12.84
C GLN A 177 12.09 -2.33 -11.55
N PHE A 178 13.05 -1.71 -10.89
CA PHE A 178 13.38 -1.97 -9.49
C PHE A 178 13.11 -0.71 -8.68
N GLU A 179 12.36 -0.81 -7.58
CA GLU A 179 11.93 0.33 -6.76
C GLU A 179 12.11 0.03 -5.27
N ALA A 180 12.62 1.01 -4.53
CA ALA A 180 12.49 1.08 -3.09
C ALA A 180 11.49 2.19 -2.74
N ARG A 181 10.49 1.88 -1.92
CA ARG A 181 9.42 2.81 -1.56
C ARG A 181 9.18 2.79 -0.06
N TYR A 182 9.08 3.98 0.50
CA TYR A 182 8.68 4.23 1.88
C TYR A 182 7.35 4.97 1.89
N LEU A 183 6.41 4.50 2.71
CA LEU A 183 5.12 5.13 2.96
C LEU A 183 5.08 5.49 4.44
N SER A 184 4.52 6.65 4.78
CA SER A 184 4.29 7.06 6.16
C SER A 184 2.84 7.52 6.33
N LEU A 185 2.20 6.98 7.36
CA LEU A 185 0.89 7.32 7.85
C LEU A 185 0.91 7.15 9.36
N SER A 186 0.39 8.12 10.11
CA SER A 186 0.41 8.12 11.57
C SER A 186 -0.98 8.13 12.14
N ASP A 187 -1.07 7.79 13.43
CA ASP A 187 -2.30 7.85 14.21
C ASP A 187 -3.45 6.98 13.65
N VAL A 188 -3.12 5.82 13.08
CA VAL A 188 -4.13 4.88 12.57
C VAL A 188 -4.99 4.35 13.72
N GLU A 189 -6.30 4.38 13.51
CA GLU A 189 -7.33 3.85 14.40
C GLU A 189 -8.08 2.70 13.72
N LEU A 190 -8.14 1.55 14.39
CA LEU A 190 -8.77 0.32 13.92
C LEU A 190 -9.89 -0.06 14.89
N SER A 191 -11.08 -0.29 14.37
CA SER A 191 -12.27 -0.68 15.15
C SER A 191 -12.67 -2.12 14.83
N GLY A 192 -13.21 -2.83 15.82
CA GLY A 192 -13.64 -4.22 15.63
C GLY A 192 -14.72 -4.35 14.55
N GLU A 193 -14.52 -5.25 13.59
CA GLU A 193 -15.45 -5.43 12.47
C GLU A 193 -16.76 -6.11 12.91
N THR A 194 -16.59 -7.24 13.59
CA THR A 194 -17.65 -8.03 14.22
C THR A 194 -17.36 -8.31 15.69
N THR A 195 -16.22 -7.82 16.18
CA THR A 195 -15.75 -7.90 17.56
C THR A 195 -15.92 -6.57 18.28
N VAL A 196 -15.79 -6.60 19.61
CA VAL A 196 -15.78 -5.40 20.45
C VAL A 196 -14.34 -4.97 20.68
N GLY A 197 -14.09 -3.67 20.53
CA GLY A 197 -12.83 -3.03 20.89
C GLY A 197 -12.26 -2.18 19.76
N ALA A 198 -11.14 -1.54 20.04
CA ALA A 198 -10.39 -0.75 19.09
C ALA A 198 -8.89 -0.82 19.38
N ILE A 199 -8.07 -0.52 18.37
CA ILE A 199 -6.64 -0.31 18.47
C ILE A 199 -6.33 1.05 17.88
N SER A 200 -5.63 1.93 18.60
CA SER A 200 -5.36 3.30 18.17
C SER A 200 -3.91 3.72 18.37
N GLY A 201 -3.53 4.79 17.67
CA GLY A 201 -2.19 5.38 17.74
C GLY A 201 -1.13 4.51 17.08
N LEU A 202 -1.50 3.77 16.04
CA LEU A 202 -0.56 2.96 15.25
C LEU A 202 0.08 3.82 14.17
N ASP A 203 1.42 3.79 14.09
CA ASP A 203 2.15 4.35 12.96
C ASP A 203 2.33 3.28 11.87
N TYR A 204 1.85 3.55 10.66
CA TYR A 204 1.90 2.66 9.51
C TYR A 204 2.99 3.12 8.53
N GLU A 205 4.16 2.47 8.61
CA GLU A 205 5.37 2.95 7.94
C GLU A 205 6.16 1.85 7.19
N PRO A 206 5.59 1.24 6.13
CA PRO A 206 6.27 0.18 5.42
C PRO A 206 7.40 0.70 4.51
N ILE A 207 8.48 -0.06 4.46
CA ILE A 207 9.49 -0.02 3.39
C ILE A 207 9.27 -1.23 2.50
N THR A 208 9.22 -1.00 1.18
CA THR A 208 9.09 -2.07 0.20
C THR A 208 10.23 -2.07 -0.80
N LEU A 209 10.63 -3.26 -1.23
CA LEU A 209 11.50 -3.49 -2.37
C LEU A 209 10.70 -4.21 -3.45
N GLN A 210 10.62 -3.62 -4.64
CA GLN A 210 9.65 -4.02 -5.65
C GLN A 210 10.31 -4.30 -7.00
N LEU A 211 9.71 -5.24 -7.73
CA LEU A 211 9.98 -5.54 -9.13
C LEU A 211 8.72 -5.28 -9.94
N GLY A 212 8.85 -4.43 -10.96
CA GLY A 212 7.77 -4.07 -11.86
C GLY A 212 8.11 -4.36 -13.32
N LEU A 213 7.07 -4.57 -14.12
CA LEU A 213 7.19 -4.64 -15.58
C LEU A 213 6.42 -3.48 -16.19
N VAL A 214 7.12 -2.55 -16.83
CA VAL A 214 6.53 -1.37 -17.44
C VAL A 214 6.31 -1.61 -18.93
N TYR A 215 5.07 -1.44 -19.38
CA TYR A 215 4.72 -1.40 -20.79
C TYR A 215 4.32 0.03 -21.17
N LYS A 216 5.12 0.68 -22.01
CA LYS A 216 4.84 1.99 -22.60
C LYS A 216 4.10 1.80 -23.93
N PHE A 217 3.01 2.55 -24.11
CA PHE A 217 2.18 2.54 -25.32
C PHE A 217 2.77 3.41 -26.44
#